data_AF-A0A524D3L8-F1
#
_entry.id   AF-A0A524D3L8-F1
#
_cell.length_a   1.000
_cell.length_b   1.000
_cell.length_c   1.000
_cell.angle_alpha   90.00
_cell.angle_beta   90.00
_cell.angle_gamma   90.00
#
_symmetry.space_group_name_H-M   'P 1'
#
loop_
_entity.id
_entity.type
_entity.pdbx_description
1 polymer ?
#
loop_
_entity_poly.entity_id
_entity_poly.type
_entity_poly.pdbx_seq_one_letter_code
_entity_poly.pdbx_strand_id
1 'polypeptide(L)'
;MARRKHYKNETILKLLVVLAGVLALVTQLFALLNYAYIPTIIYPTWYGGYRIIYLIIGLIISVFIILCGLRKESSGGGGIVPFHWVTFLIFAILVVVFGGGLLPCLLLVIAFLIALIEDL
;
A
#
# COMPACT_ATOMS: atom_id res chain seq x y z
N MET A 1 -26.25 -11.46 -1.53
CA MET A 1 -25.26 -11.27 -2.62
C MET A 1 -25.00 -9.77 -2.76
N ALA A 2 -23.90 -9.26 -2.20
CA ALA A 2 -23.56 -7.84 -2.32
C ALA A 2 -23.15 -7.55 -3.77
N ARG A 3 -24.01 -6.80 -4.49
CA ARG A 3 -23.81 -6.44 -5.89
C ARG A 3 -22.51 -5.64 -5.98
N ARG A 4 -21.49 -6.17 -6.67
CA ARG A 4 -20.20 -5.49 -6.86
C ARG A 4 -20.46 -4.22 -7.68
N LYS A 5 -20.24 -3.05 -7.07
CA LYS A 5 -20.30 -1.76 -7.79
C LYS A 5 -19.10 -1.69 -8.73
N HIS A 6 -19.38 -1.40 -10.00
CA HIS A 6 -18.37 -1.24 -11.04
C HIS A 6 -18.05 0.25 -11.14
N TYR A 7 -16.80 0.62 -10.88
CA TYR A 7 -16.35 2.00 -10.97
C TYR A 7 -16.18 2.39 -12.45
N LYS A 8 -16.61 3.58 -12.84
CA LYS A 8 -16.53 4.03 -14.24
C LYS A 8 -15.07 4.19 -14.68
N ASN A 9 -14.18 4.58 -13.76
CA ASN A 9 -12.74 4.69 -14.00
C ASN A 9 -11.92 3.59 -13.32
N GLU A 10 -12.46 2.37 -13.21
CA GLU A 10 -11.82 1.28 -12.48
C GLU A 10 -10.39 0.97 -12.95
N THR A 11 -10.11 1.06 -14.25
CA THR A 11 -8.76 0.87 -14.81
C THR A 11 -7.77 1.93 -14.31
N ILE A 12 -8.17 3.20 -14.26
CA ILE A 12 -7.32 4.30 -13.77
C ILE A 12 -7.07 4.10 -12.27
N LEU A 13 -8.09 3.69 -11.54
CA LEU A 13 -8.01 3.49 -10.10
C LEU A 13 -7.10 2.31 -9.74
N LYS A 14 -7.21 1.19 -10.45
CA LYS A 14 -6.28 0.05 -10.33
C LYS A 14 -4.85 0.48 -10.62
N LEU A 15 -4.63 1.26 -11.69
CA LEU A 15 -3.30 1.73 -12.07
C LEU A 15 -2.69 2.63 -10.98
N LEU A 16 -3.46 3.58 -10.43
CA LEU A 16 -3.03 4.45 -9.33
C LEU A 16 -2.63 3.64 -8.08
N VAL A 17 -3.46 2.66 -7.70
CA VAL A 17 -3.21 1.82 -6.52
C VAL A 17 -1.98 0.92 -6.72
N VAL A 18 -1.82 0.32 -7.90
CA VAL A 18 -0.62 -0.47 -8.21
C VAL A 18 0.62 0.41 -8.20
N LEU A 19 0.59 1.58 -8.83
CA LEU A 19 1.71 2.53 -8.82
C LEU A 19 2.07 2.94 -7.39
N ALA A 20 1.08 3.22 -6.54
CA ALA A 20 1.31 3.54 -5.14
C ALA A 20 2.01 2.38 -4.41
N GLY A 21 1.54 1.15 -4.59
CA GLY A 21 2.16 -0.02 -3.99
C GLY A 21 3.60 -0.25 -4.45
N VAL A 22 3.87 -0.06 -5.75
CA VAL A 22 5.22 -0.17 -6.32
C VAL A 22 6.15 0.91 -5.76
N LEU A 23 5.70 2.16 -5.70
CA LEU A 23 6.50 3.25 -5.13
C LEU A 23 6.76 3.06 -3.63
N ALA A 24 5.77 2.54 -2.88
CA ALA A 24 5.95 2.18 -1.48
C ALA A 24 6.99 1.07 -1.31
N LEU A 25 6.98 0.03 -2.16
CA LEU A 25 8.04 -1.00 -2.15
C LEU A 25 9.41 -0.41 -2.46
N VAL A 26 9.51 0.43 -3.49
CA VAL A 26 10.80 1.03 -3.89
C VAL A 26 11.38 1.85 -2.74
N THR A 27 10.60 2.73 -2.12
CA THR A 27 11.07 3.53 -0.98
C THR A 27 11.52 2.67 0.20
N GLN A 28 10.82 1.58 0.51
CA GLN A 28 11.18 0.65 1.57
C GLN A 28 12.45 -0.15 1.26
N LEU A 29 12.67 -0.54 -0.01
CA LEU A 29 13.91 -1.16 -0.46
C LEU A 29 15.10 -0.21 -0.35
N PHE A 30 14.92 1.07 -0.72
CA PHE A 30 15.94 2.09 -0.53
C PHE A 30 16.25 2.31 0.96
N ALA A 31 15.23 2.27 1.82
CA ALA A 31 15.43 2.33 3.27
C ALA A 31 16.26 1.13 3.75
N LEU A 32 15.93 -0.08 3.29
CA LEU A 32 16.68 -1.30 3.63
C LEU A 32 18.16 -1.23 3.21
N LEU A 33 18.42 -0.73 1.99
CA LEU A 33 19.78 -0.54 1.49
C LEU A 33 20.57 0.47 2.33
N ASN A 34 19.93 1.57 2.75
CA ASN A 34 20.54 2.52 3.68
C ASN A 34 20.84 1.89 5.04
N TYR A 35 19.93 1.05 5.56
CA TYR A 35 20.16 0.34 6.83
C TYR A 35 21.30 -0.69 6.74
N ALA A 36 21.52 -1.30 5.57
CA ALA A 36 22.64 -2.23 5.35
C ALA A 36 24.02 -1.54 5.37
N TYR A 37 24.08 -0.25 5.01
CA TYR A 37 25.31 0.54 5.00
C TYR A 37 25.67 1.15 6.37
N ILE A 38 24.70 1.25 7.29
CA ILE A 38 24.95 1.74 8.65
C ILE A 38 25.23 0.52 9.55
N PRO A 39 26.28 0.52 10.40
CA PRO A 39 26.62 -0.61 11.29
C PRO A 39 25.62 -0.82 12.44
N THR A 40 24.36 -0.45 12.25
CA THR A 40 23.23 -0.72 13.15
C THR A 40 22.69 -2.16 13.03
N ILE A 41 23.02 -2.89 11.95
CA ILE A 41 22.65 -4.31 11.82
C ILE A 41 23.60 -5.20 12.63
N ILE A 42 24.86 -4.81 12.76
CA ILE A 42 25.91 -5.57 13.47
C ILE A 42 25.80 -5.38 14.99
N TYR A 43 25.30 -4.23 15.44
CA TYR A 43 25.01 -3.95 16.86
C TYR A 43 23.51 -3.74 17.06
N PRO A 44 22.75 -4.78 17.48
CA PRO A 44 21.32 -4.65 17.75
C PRO A 44 21.15 -3.85 19.04
N THR A 45 21.27 -2.53 18.93
CA THR A 45 20.71 -1.62 19.93
C THR A 45 19.19 -1.77 19.86
N TRP A 46 18.50 -1.56 20.99
CA TRP A 46 17.03 -1.63 21.06
C TRP A 46 16.34 -0.86 19.91
N TYR A 47 16.91 0.28 19.49
CA TYR A 47 16.43 1.07 18.36
C TYR A 47 16.54 0.41 16.97
N GLY A 48 17.51 -0.47 16.75
CA GLY A 48 17.69 -1.17 15.47
C GLY A 48 16.62 -2.25 15.24
N GLY A 49 16.26 -3.00 16.29
CA GLY A 49 15.25 -4.07 16.21
C GLY A 49 13.86 -3.56 15.84
N TYR A 50 13.40 -2.47 16.47
CA TYR A 50 12.10 -1.88 16.14
C TYR A 50 12.02 -1.44 14.67
N ARG A 51 13.08 -0.81 14.13
CA ARG A 51 13.10 -0.34 12.73
C ARG A 51 12.94 -1.47 11.73
N ILE A 52 13.53 -2.63 12.00
CA ILE A 52 13.40 -3.82 11.14
C ILE A 52 11.94 -4.32 11.16
N ILE A 53 11.29 -4.36 12.33
CA ILE A 53 9.88 -4.77 12.44
C ILE A 53 8.97 -3.81 11.66
N TYR A 54 9.16 -2.48 11.80
CA TYR A 54 8.41 -1.49 11.02
C TYR A 54 8.61 -1.66 9.52
N LEU A 55 9.83 -1.97 9.08
CA LEU A 55 10.14 -2.19 7.67
C LEU A 55 9.47 -3.45 7.13
N ILE A 56 9.48 -4.56 7.88
CA ILE A 56 8.79 -5.80 7.50
C ILE A 56 7.28 -5.56 7.37
N ILE A 57 6.67 -4.89 8.35
CA ILE A 57 5.23 -4.57 8.32
C ILE A 57 4.92 -3.67 7.13
N GLY A 58 5.75 -2.65 6.88
CA GLY A 58 5.63 -1.78 5.72
C GLY A 58 5.69 -2.54 4.40
N LEU A 59 6.61 -3.49 4.28
CA LEU A 59 6.77 -4.32 3.08
C LEU A 59 5.53 -5.18 2.83
N ILE A 60 4.99 -5.79 3.89
CA ILE A 60 3.72 -6.55 3.84
C ILE A 60 2.57 -5.66 3.37
N ILE A 61 2.45 -4.45 3.90
CA ILE A 61 1.41 -3.48 3.49
C ILE A 61 1.56 -3.12 2.01
N SER A 62 2.77 -2.85 1.54
CA SER A 62 3.01 -2.51 0.13
C SER A 62 2.63 -3.67 -0.81
N VAL A 63 2.90 -4.92 -0.41
CA VAL A 63 2.42 -6.11 -1.15
C VAL A 63 0.90 -6.17 -1.16
N PHE A 64 0.23 -5.92 -0.02
CA PHE A 64 -1.24 -5.88 0.02
C PHE A 64 -1.85 -4.80 -0.87
N ILE A 65 -1.22 -3.63 -0.97
CA ILE A 65 -1.65 -2.55 -1.86
C ILE A 65 -1.56 -2.99 -3.32
N ILE A 66 -0.45 -3.62 -3.72
CA ILE A 66 -0.28 -4.15 -5.08
C ILE A 66 -1.32 -5.24 -5.35
N LEU A 67 -1.54 -6.17 -4.42
CA LEU A 67 -2.58 -7.20 -4.55
C LEU A 67 -3.98 -6.60 -4.66
N CYS A 68 -4.24 -5.51 -3.95
CA CYS A 68 -5.49 -4.76 -4.05
C CYS A 68 -5.68 -4.17 -5.45
N GLY A 69 -4.63 -3.56 -6.02
CA GLY A 69 -4.67 -2.97 -7.37
C GLY A 69 -4.67 -4.00 -8.52
N LEU A 70 -4.04 -5.17 -8.32
CA LEU A 70 -3.99 -6.27 -9.30
C LEU A 70 -5.20 -7.21 -9.23
N ARG A 71 -6.16 -6.96 -8.34
CA ARG A 71 -7.34 -7.80 -8.17
C ARG A 71 -8.08 -7.95 -9.50
N LYS A 72 -8.03 -9.16 -10.08
CA LYS A 72 -8.81 -9.50 -11.28
C LYS A 72 -10.30 -9.49 -10.94
N GLU A 73 -11.07 -8.83 -11.79
CA GLU A 73 -12.52 -8.96 -11.85
C GLU A 73 -12.86 -10.38 -12.32
N SER A 74 -12.82 -11.35 -11.41
CA SER A 74 -13.52 -12.60 -11.67
C SER A 74 -14.27 -13.04 -10.42
N SER A 75 -15.41 -13.65 -10.69
CA SER A 75 -16.54 -13.92 -9.82
C SER A 75 -16.28 -15.11 -8.89
N GLY A 76 -15.18 -15.07 -8.13
CA GLY A 76 -14.80 -16.15 -7.22
C GLY A 76 -14.30 -15.61 -5.89
N GLY A 77 -15.24 -15.22 -5.02
CA GLY A 77 -15.27 -15.37 -3.55
C GLY A 77 -14.03 -15.22 -2.64
N GLY A 78 -12.84 -14.79 -3.08
CA GLY A 78 -11.63 -14.90 -2.26
C GLY A 78 -10.67 -13.71 -2.34
N GLY A 79 -11.18 -12.50 -2.56
CA GLY A 79 -10.32 -11.31 -2.51
C GLY A 79 -9.94 -10.98 -1.08
N ILE A 80 -8.66 -11.20 -0.72
CA ILE A 80 -8.11 -10.92 0.62
C ILE A 80 -8.34 -9.46 1.05
N VAL A 81 -8.40 -8.53 0.08
CA VAL A 81 -8.54 -7.10 0.32
C VAL A 81 -9.76 -6.52 -0.41
N PRO A 82 -10.68 -5.82 0.29
CA PRO A 82 -11.82 -5.18 -0.34
C PRO A 82 -11.39 -3.97 -1.17
N PHE A 83 -11.82 -3.90 -2.43
CA PHE A 83 -11.58 -2.75 -3.31
C PHE A 83 -12.66 -1.69 -3.07
N HIS A 84 -12.46 -0.88 -2.04
CA HIS A 84 -13.40 0.13 -1.57
C HIS A 84 -12.65 1.40 -1.19
N TRP A 85 -13.31 2.55 -1.26
CA TRP A 85 -12.70 3.84 -0.94
C TRP A 85 -12.08 3.84 0.46
N VAL A 86 -12.77 3.27 1.46
CA VAL A 86 -12.26 3.14 2.84
C VAL A 86 -10.90 2.43 2.87
N THR A 87 -10.73 1.39 2.05
CA THR A 87 -9.49 0.62 2.01
C THR A 87 -8.32 1.45 1.52
N PHE A 88 -8.52 2.33 0.54
CA PHE A 88 -7.46 3.22 0.05
C PHE A 88 -7.04 4.24 1.11
N LEU A 89 -7.99 4.74 1.92
CA LEU A 89 -7.69 5.62 3.04
C LEU A 89 -6.89 4.90 4.13
N ILE A 90 -7.30 3.69 4.49
CA ILE A 90 -6.56 2.86 5.47
C ILE A 90 -5.14 2.61 4.96
N PHE A 91 -4.97 2.24 3.69
CA PHE A 91 -3.64 2.04 3.11
C PHE A 91 -2.82 3.31 3.08
N ALA A 92 -3.41 4.48 2.78
CA ALA A 92 -2.70 5.75 2.81
C ALA A 92 -2.08 6.04 4.19
N ILE A 93 -2.87 5.83 5.26
CA ILE A 93 -2.39 6.00 6.65
C ILE A 93 -1.29 4.99 6.96
N LEU A 94 -1.53 3.70 6.66
CA LEU A 94 -0.58 2.63 6.94
C LEU A 94 0.76 2.86 6.22
N VAL A 95 0.75 3.28 4.95
CA VAL A 95 1.96 3.58 4.19
C VAL A 95 2.78 4.69 4.85
N VAL A 96 2.13 5.73 5.38
CA VAL A 96 2.84 6.82 6.09
C VAL A 96 3.44 6.32 7.40
N VAL A 97 2.65 5.59 8.21
CA VAL A 97 3.08 5.12 9.53
C VAL A 97 4.25 4.12 9.43
N PHE A 98 4.23 3.26 8.42
CA PHE A 98 5.25 2.22 8.22
C PHE A 98 6.34 2.61 7.20
N GLY A 99 6.46 3.90 6.87
CA GLY A 99 7.61 4.42 6.13
C GLY A 99 7.64 4.08 4.63
N GLY A 100 6.50 3.79 4.01
CA GLY A 100 6.37 3.64 2.56
C GLY A 100 6.42 4.96 1.79
N GLY A 101 6.56 6.11 2.45
CA GLY A 101 6.82 7.40 1.83
C GLY A 101 5.57 8.24 1.50
N LEU A 102 5.80 9.53 1.23
CA LEU A 102 4.72 10.51 1.01
C LEU A 102 4.08 10.43 -0.39
N LEU A 103 4.88 10.17 -1.42
CA LEU A 103 4.41 10.00 -2.80
C LEU A 103 3.34 8.91 -2.95
N PRO A 104 3.54 7.66 -2.48
CA PRO A 104 2.51 6.64 -2.57
C PRO A 104 1.29 6.94 -1.70
N CYS A 105 1.46 7.64 -0.58
CA CYS A 105 0.32 8.15 0.19
C CYS A 105 -0.54 9.11 -0.64
N LEU A 106 0.07 10.07 -1.33
CA LEU A 106 -0.64 11.04 -2.17
C LEU A 106 -1.41 10.34 -3.31
N LEU A 107 -0.80 9.33 -3.94
CA LEU A 107 -1.48 8.50 -4.95
C LEU A 107 -2.68 7.74 -4.39
N LEU A 108 -2.57 7.19 -3.17
CA LEU A 108 -3.68 6.52 -2.49
C LEU A 108 -4.79 7.50 -2.08
N VAL A 109 -4.45 8.73 -1.70
CA VAL A 109 -5.43 9.79 -1.42
C VAL A 109 -6.18 10.20 -2.69
N ILE A 110 -5.48 10.34 -3.82
CA ILE A 110 -6.13 10.61 -5.12
C ILE A 110 -7.05 9.44 -5.49
N ALA A 111 -6.59 8.20 -5.37
CA ALA A 111 -7.40 7.02 -5.64
C ALA A 111 -8.63 6.95 -4.72
N PHE A 112 -8.47 7.32 -3.44
CA PHE A 112 -9.56 7.46 -2.48
C PHE A 112 -10.59 8.50 -2.93
N LEU A 113 -10.17 9.70 -3.32
CA LEU A 113 -11.07 10.77 -3.75
C LEU A 113 -11.87 10.37 -4.99
N ILE A 114 -11.23 9.75 -5.98
CA ILE A 114 -11.89 9.26 -7.19
C ILE A 114 -12.92 8.18 -6.82
N ALA A 115 -12.53 7.21 -5.99
CA ALA A 115 -13.45 6.16 -5.54
C ALA A 115 -14.63 6.73 -4.74
N LEU A 116 -14.40 7.74 -3.91
CA LEU A 116 -15.44 8.38 -3.11
C LEU A 116 -16.44 9.12 -4.00
N ILE A 117 -15.97 9.91 -4.97
CA ILE A 117 -16.83 10.66 -5.89
C ILE A 117 -17.66 9.72 -6.77
N GLU A 118 -17.14 8.55 -7.13
CA GLU A 118 -17.89 7.58 -7.93
C GLU A 118 -18.88 6.72 -7.11
N ASP A 119 -18.73 6.66 -5.79
CA ASP A 119 -19.60 5.89 -4.88
C ASP A 119 -20.73 6.73 -4.27
N LEU A 120 -20.54 8.06 -4.18
CA LEU A 120 -21.51 9.06 -3.70
C LEU A 120 -22.57 9.38 -4.75
#